data_AF-A0A4S8IYN2-F1
#
_entry.id   AF-A0A4S8IYN2-F1
#
_cell.length_a   1.000
_cell.length_b   1.000
_cell.length_c   1.000
_cell.angle_alpha   90.00
_cell.angle_beta   90.00
_cell.angle_gamma   90.00
#
_symmetry.space_group_name_H-M   'P 1'
#
loop_
_entity.id
_entity.type
_entity.pdbx_description
1 polymer ?
#
loop_
_entity_poly.entity_id
_entity_poly.type
_entity_poly.pdbx_seq_one_letter_code
_entity_poly.pdbx_strand_id
1 'polypeptide(L)'
;MDRPPVRCARRIPPIKGPSAAAIFLVAHGAFLLLRNVPGRPGYSHPPEWKKYVEEEARIMKDVPGWKVGECVYNSGRWMPPATGSQLDVTDATSSEFALADAN
;
A
#
# COMPACT_ATOMS: atom_id res chain seq x y z
N MET A 1 31.78 -33.48 -56.88
CA MET A 1 30.63 -32.85 -56.18
C MET A 1 31.16 -32.31 -54.87
N ASP A 2 31.52 -31.04 -54.83
CA ASP A 2 32.02 -30.40 -53.60
C ASP A 2 30.83 -30.06 -52.71
N ARG A 3 30.78 -30.67 -51.52
CA ARG A 3 29.74 -30.37 -50.54
C ARG A 3 30.14 -29.07 -49.81
N PRO A 4 29.25 -28.07 -49.71
CA PRO A 4 29.58 -26.84 -49.01
C PRO A 4 29.84 -27.13 -47.52
N PRO A 5 30.71 -26.35 -46.86
CA PRO A 5 31.05 -26.59 -45.47
C PRO A 5 29.81 -26.42 -44.57
N VAL A 6 29.44 -27.49 -43.87
CA VAL A 6 28.32 -27.51 -42.91
C VAL A 6 28.81 -27.06 -41.55
N ARG A 7 28.17 -26.04 -40.97
CA ARG A 7 28.46 -25.59 -39.61
C ARG A 7 27.71 -26.47 -38.61
N CYS A 8 28.43 -27.31 -37.89
CA CYS A 8 27.88 -28.25 -36.90
C CYS A 8 27.83 -27.68 -35.47
N ALA A 9 28.61 -26.63 -35.16
CA ALA A 9 28.73 -26.08 -33.81
C ALA A 9 27.82 -24.86 -33.59
N ARG A 10 27.26 -24.76 -32.37
CA ARG A 10 26.47 -23.59 -31.95
C ARG A 10 27.36 -22.35 -31.91
N ARG A 11 26.98 -21.32 -32.65
CA ARG A 11 27.63 -20.01 -32.64
C ARG A 11 26.96 -19.11 -31.60
N ILE A 12 27.51 -19.08 -30.39
CA ILE A 12 27.10 -18.10 -29.38
C ILE A 12 27.94 -16.84 -29.63
N PRO A 13 27.34 -15.70 -30.00
CA PRO A 13 28.10 -14.45 -30.11
C PRO A 13 28.69 -14.11 -28.73
N PRO A 14 29.81 -13.37 -28.66
CA PRO A 14 30.33 -12.90 -27.39
C PRO A 14 29.20 -12.25 -26.58
N ILE A 15 28.99 -12.69 -25.35
CA ILE A 15 27.95 -12.17 -24.46
C ILE A 15 28.30 -10.71 -24.11
N LYS A 16 27.67 -9.78 -24.84
CA LYS A 16 27.75 -8.34 -24.63
C LYS A 16 26.62 -7.93 -23.69
N GLY A 17 26.72 -8.32 -22.44
CA GLY A 17 25.77 -7.96 -21.39
C GLY A 17 26.48 -7.33 -20.20
N PRO A 18 25.78 -6.51 -19.40
CA PRO A 18 26.34 -6.02 -18.14
C PRO A 18 26.73 -7.22 -17.27
N SER A 19 27.86 -7.09 -16.56
CA SER A 19 28.28 -8.13 -15.63
C SER A 19 27.23 -8.32 -14.53
N ALA A 20 27.21 -9.51 -13.93
CA ALA A 20 26.31 -9.78 -12.81
C ALA A 20 26.42 -8.70 -11.72
N ALA A 21 27.65 -8.29 -11.38
CA ALA A 21 27.90 -7.23 -10.41
C ALA A 21 27.25 -5.89 -10.81
N ALA A 22 27.31 -5.51 -12.09
CA ALA A 22 26.66 -4.28 -12.56
C ALA A 22 25.14 -4.33 -12.39
N ILE A 23 24.52 -5.48 -12.69
CA ILE A 23 23.08 -5.69 -12.48
C ILE A 23 22.73 -5.58 -10.99
N PHE A 24 23.50 -6.22 -10.11
CA PHE A 24 23.27 -6.17 -8.66
C PHE A 24 23.40 -4.75 -8.09
N LEU A 25 24.42 -4.00 -8.51
CA LEU A 25 24.66 -2.64 -8.02
C LEU A 25 23.56 -1.66 -8.46
N VAL A 26 23.07 -1.79 -9.70
CA VAL A 26 21.95 -0.95 -10.18
C VAL A 26 20.66 -1.26 -9.42
N ALA A 27 20.33 -2.55 -9.25
CA ALA A 27 19.13 -2.95 -8.54
C ALA A 27 19.16 -2.54 -7.05
N HIS A 28 20.27 -2.78 -6.35
CA HIS A 28 20.41 -2.37 -4.95
C HIS A 28 20.47 -0.85 -4.78
N GLY A 29 21.13 -0.14 -5.70
CA GLY A 29 21.16 1.32 -5.70
C GLY A 29 19.76 1.93 -5.87
N ALA A 30 18.98 1.43 -6.84
CA ALA A 30 17.60 1.86 -7.04
C ALA A 30 16.70 1.56 -5.82
N PHE A 31 16.87 0.41 -5.18
CA PHE A 31 16.13 0.05 -3.96
C PHE A 31 16.44 1.01 -2.80
N LEU A 32 17.70 1.36 -2.60
CA LEU A 32 18.10 2.31 -1.56
C LEU A 32 17.59 3.73 -1.83
N LEU A 33 17.59 4.16 -3.10
CA LEU A 33 17.01 5.45 -3.50
C LEU A 33 15.51 5.51 -3.25
N LEU A 34 14.75 4.44 -3.56
CA LEU A 34 13.32 4.38 -3.28
C LEU A 34 13.00 4.43 -1.77
N ARG A 35 13.92 3.96 -0.92
CA ARG A 35 13.75 3.99 0.54
C ARG A 35 13.94 5.39 1.12
N ASN A 36 14.75 6.24 0.47
CA ASN A 36 15.08 7.58 0.95
C ASN A 36 14.32 8.70 0.21
N VAL A 37 13.21 8.38 -0.47
CA VAL A 37 12.37 9.40 -1.13
C VAL A 37 11.75 10.30 -0.05
N PRO A 38 12.07 11.60 -0.01
CA PRO A 38 11.39 12.53 0.87
C PRO A 38 9.94 12.68 0.43
N GLY A 39 9.00 12.58 1.38
CA GLY A 39 7.57 12.75 1.09
C GLY A 39 6.77 11.46 0.91
N ARG A 40 7.24 10.31 1.44
CA ARG A 40 6.30 9.20 1.70
C ARG A 40 5.21 9.74 2.63
N PRO A 41 3.93 9.74 2.22
CA PRO A 41 2.87 10.07 3.15
C PRO A 41 2.91 9.00 4.24
N GLY A 42 3.40 9.36 5.43
CA GLY A 42 3.00 8.65 6.64
C GLY A 42 1.49 8.71 6.71
N TYR A 43 0.86 7.71 7.35
CA TYR A 43 -0.58 7.69 7.59
C TYR A 43 -0.99 8.97 8.33
N SER A 44 -1.31 10.03 7.57
CA SER A 44 -1.91 11.24 8.10
C SER A 44 -3.35 10.89 8.41
N HIS A 45 -3.78 11.18 9.62
CA HIS A 45 -5.18 11.07 9.97
C HIS A 45 -6.04 11.77 8.90
N PRO A 46 -7.19 11.22 8.52
CA PRO A 46 -8.08 11.87 7.58
C PRO A 46 -8.40 13.29 8.09
N PRO A 47 -8.66 14.27 7.19
CA PRO A 47 -8.88 15.67 7.55
C PRO A 47 -10.00 15.87 8.58
N GLU A 48 -10.86 14.86 8.76
CA GLU A 48 -11.97 14.81 9.70
C GLU A 48 -11.56 14.48 11.14
N TRP A 49 -10.34 14.00 11.38
CA TRP A 49 -9.85 13.59 12.71
C TRP A 49 -9.91 14.69 13.77
N LYS A 50 -9.68 15.94 13.37
CA LYS A 50 -9.76 17.09 14.29
C LYS A 50 -11.15 17.24 14.91
N LYS A 51 -12.20 16.95 14.12
CA LYS A 51 -13.60 17.01 14.58
C LYS A 51 -13.86 15.97 15.67
N TYR A 52 -13.33 14.75 15.50
CA TYR A 52 -13.47 13.68 16.48
C TYR A 52 -12.77 14.00 17.80
N VAL A 53 -11.55 14.57 17.75
CA VAL A 53 -10.81 14.97 18.97
C VAL A 53 -11.53 16.10 19.72
N GLU A 54 -12.07 17.08 19.01
CA GLU A 54 -12.85 18.18 19.60
C GLU A 54 -14.17 17.69 20.20
N GLU A 55 -14.86 16.76 19.54
CA GLU A 55 -16.09 16.15 20.05
C GLU A 55 -15.83 15.26 21.27
N GLU A 56 -14.77 14.45 21.25
CA GLU A 56 -14.34 13.63 22.38
C GLU A 56 -14.01 14.52 23.59
N ALA A 57 -13.31 15.64 23.38
CA ALA A 57 -13.02 16.61 24.44
C ALA A 57 -14.29 17.19 25.08
N ARG A 58 -15.30 17.46 24.26
CA ARG A 58 -16.59 18.01 24.72
C ARG A 58 -17.39 16.99 25.52
N ILE A 59 -17.40 15.73 25.09
CA ILE A 59 -18.20 14.66 25.70
C ILE A 59 -17.51 14.12 26.97
N MET A 60 -16.18 14.02 26.97
CA MET A 60 -15.43 13.34 28.03
C MET A 60 -14.87 14.28 29.10
N LYS A 61 -15.31 15.55 29.11
CA LYS A 61 -14.89 16.59 30.08
C LYS A 61 -15.13 16.22 31.56
N ASP A 62 -16.11 15.34 31.83
CA ASP A 62 -16.57 15.03 33.20
C ASP A 62 -16.10 13.65 33.71
N VAL A 63 -15.31 12.89 32.91
CA VAL A 63 -14.85 11.53 33.29
C VAL A 63 -13.48 11.58 33.96
N PRO A 64 -13.34 11.22 35.25
CA PRO A 64 -12.06 11.27 35.94
C PRO A 64 -11.09 10.22 35.38
N GLY A 65 -9.88 10.66 34.99
CA GLY A 65 -8.83 9.80 34.47
C GLY A 65 -8.83 9.60 32.95
N TRP A 66 -9.76 10.22 32.21
CA TRP A 66 -9.75 10.19 30.74
C TRP A 66 -8.80 11.25 30.15
N LYS A 67 -7.97 10.86 29.17
CA LYS A 67 -7.15 11.80 28.38
C LYS A 67 -7.62 11.84 26.94
N VAL A 68 -8.06 13.03 26.51
CA VAL A 68 -8.54 13.28 25.15
C VAL A 68 -7.44 12.99 24.14
N GLY A 69 -7.76 12.19 23.12
CA GLY A 69 -6.85 11.90 22.00
C GLY A 69 -5.68 10.97 22.35
N GLU A 70 -5.70 10.32 23.51
CA GLU A 70 -4.76 9.24 23.82
C GLU A 70 -5.10 8.00 22.97
N CYS A 71 -4.12 7.48 22.24
CA CYS A 71 -4.31 6.27 21.45
C CYS A 71 -4.53 5.08 22.40
N VAL A 72 -5.65 4.37 22.22
CA VAL A 72 -5.98 3.13 22.95
C VAL A 72 -4.89 2.06 22.77
N TYR A 73 -4.15 2.09 21.65
CA TYR A 73 -3.09 1.14 21.34
C TYR A 73 -1.71 1.69 21.72
N ASN A 74 -0.99 0.92 22.53
CA ASN A 74 0.37 1.22 23.01
C ASN A 74 1.48 1.04 21.95
N SER A 75 1.14 0.62 20.73
CA SER A 75 2.11 0.18 19.73
C SER A 75 2.68 1.30 18.86
N GLY A 76 2.16 2.53 18.97
CA GLY A 76 2.52 3.65 18.09
C GLY A 76 2.23 3.41 16.60
N ARG A 77 1.56 2.30 16.26
CA ARG A 77 1.12 1.96 14.91
C ARG A 77 -0.28 2.48 14.71
N TRP A 78 -0.53 3.02 13.52
CA TRP A 78 -1.88 3.38 13.11
C TRP A 78 -2.73 2.11 12.99
N MET A 79 -3.88 2.10 13.67
CA MET A 79 -4.91 1.08 13.53
C MET A 79 -6.11 1.72 12.83
N PRO A 80 -6.80 0.99 11.93
CA PRO A 80 -8.05 1.49 11.39
C PRO A 80 -9.02 1.79 12.54
N PRO A 81 -9.85 2.84 12.40
CA PRO A 81 -10.86 3.14 13.41
C PRO A 81 -11.72 1.89 13.64
N ALA A 82 -12.06 1.64 14.90
CA ALA A 82 -12.90 0.50 15.27
C ALA A 82 -14.33 0.76 14.80
N THR A 83 -14.59 0.54 13.51
CA THR A 83 -15.94 0.47 12.98
C THR A 83 -16.54 -0.82 13.53
N GLY A 84 -17.44 -0.70 14.51
CA GLY A 84 -18.25 -1.83 14.96
C GLY A 84 -18.94 -2.44 13.75
N SER A 85 -18.77 -3.76 13.57
CA SER A 85 -19.17 -4.55 12.39
C SER A 85 -18.60 -4.06 11.06
N GLN A 86 -17.72 -4.88 10.50
CA GLN A 86 -17.66 -5.22 9.08
C GLN A 86 -18.75 -4.55 8.21
N LEU A 87 -18.44 -3.36 7.67
CA LEU A 87 -19.20 -2.70 6.61
C LEU A 87 -18.49 -3.01 5.29
N ASP A 88 -18.74 -4.22 4.77
CA ASP A 88 -18.41 -4.59 3.40
C ASP A 88 -19.70 -5.01 2.65
N VAL A 89 -19.97 -4.24 1.58
CA VAL A 89 -20.74 -4.57 0.36
C VAL A 89 -22.28 -4.55 0.28
N THR A 90 -23.06 -4.15 1.29
CA THR A 90 -24.55 -4.18 1.14
C THR A 90 -25.22 -2.85 0.77
N ASP A 91 -24.49 -1.75 0.68
CA ASP A 91 -25.12 -0.42 0.54
C ASP A 91 -25.18 0.06 -0.92
N ALA A 92 -24.52 -0.63 -1.85
CA ALA A 92 -24.56 -0.30 -3.29
C ALA A 92 -25.33 -1.34 -4.14
N THR A 93 -25.61 -2.53 -3.61
CA THR A 93 -26.35 -3.59 -4.32
C THR A 93 -27.85 -3.60 -3.99
N SER A 94 -28.27 -2.94 -2.92
CA SER A 94 -29.67 -2.96 -2.47
C SER A 94 -30.57 -1.98 -3.23
N SER A 95 -30.04 -0.88 -3.81
CA SER A 95 -30.85 0.08 -4.57
C SER A 95 -30.97 -0.25 -6.06
N GLU A 96 -30.14 -1.14 -6.60
CA GLU A 96 -30.16 -1.54 -8.02
C GLU A 96 -31.02 -2.80 -8.24
N PHE A 97 -31.08 -3.72 -7.25
CA PHE A 97 -31.89 -4.94 -7.32
C PHE A 97 -33.39 -4.68 -7.17
N ALA A 98 -33.80 -3.58 -6.50
CA ALA A 98 -35.21 -3.25 -6.28
C ALA A 98 -35.98 -2.72 -7.51
N LEU A 99 -35.29 -2.47 -8.63
CA LEU A 99 -35.91 -2.01 -9.89
C LEU A 99 -36.07 -3.13 -10.94
N ALA A 100 -35.48 -4.32 -10.72
CA ALA A 100 -35.50 -5.41 -11.69
C ALA A 100 -36.74 -6.33 -11.59
N ASP A 101 -37.52 -6.25 -10.50
CA ASP A 101 -38.74 -7.05 -10.29
C ASP A 101 -40.03 -6.32 -10.72
N ALA A 102 -39.90 -5.18 -11.41
CA ALA A 102 -41.02 -4.37 -11.89
C ALA A 102 -41.00 -4.24 -13.43
N ASN A 103 -41.09 -5.36 -14.14
CA ASN A 103 -41.61 -5.45 -15.52
C ASN A 103 -41.95 -6.90 -15.90
#